data_AF-A0A9W9I623-F1
#
_entry.id   AF-A0A9W9I623-F1
#
_cell.length_a   1.000
_cell.length_b   1.000
_cell.length_c   1.000
_cell.angle_alpha   90.00
_cell.angle_beta   90.00
_cell.angle_gamma   90.00
#
_symmetry.space_group_name_H-M   'P 1'
#
loop_
_entity.id
_entity.type
_entity.pdbx_description
1 polymer ?
#
loop_
_entity_poly.entity_id
_entity_poly.type
_entity_poly.pdbx_seq_one_letter_code
_entity_poly.pdbx_strand_id
1 'polypeptide(L)'
;MKKFSPWTSDIEMDYHQFVLDGGASKFINELNNNGDIAQQGETWNTSQDEAYLHDRLSDLYETEVQVYDTLKDMQGNDVPQLLACVKMPGFSLAELDPVSQYIGVSGILLQYIEGFPLTDIADHTPRERWQSICEEAIQILHRIGDRGILNEDVKTRSFIVKKATRAESGYKVVMIDFALCNFRKDYADDDDWSGWKAIQDEEGAVGLIMQDRLEGGFVYRRSNRYKKPAHYYE
;
A
#
# COMPACT_ATOMS: atom_id res chain seq x y z
N MET A 1 -4.09 15.70 6.44
CA MET A 1 -5.10 14.84 5.79
C MET A 1 -6.47 15.27 6.30
N LYS A 2 -7.38 15.70 5.42
CA LYS A 2 -8.75 16.08 5.79
C LYS A 2 -9.43 14.89 6.48
N LYS A 3 -10.14 15.15 7.57
CA LYS A 3 -10.96 14.13 8.23
C LYS A 3 -12.33 14.13 7.56
N PHE A 4 -12.65 13.06 6.85
CA PHE A 4 -13.97 12.87 6.27
C PHE A 4 -15.01 12.59 7.35
N SER A 5 -16.25 13.02 7.09
CA SER A 5 -17.38 12.67 7.94
C SER A 5 -17.58 11.14 7.93
N PRO A 6 -18.01 10.53 9.05
CA PRO A 6 -18.38 9.12 9.05
C PRO A 6 -19.47 8.86 8.01
N TRP A 7 -19.35 7.75 7.29
CA TRP A 7 -20.33 7.33 6.30
C TRP A 7 -21.74 7.20 6.93
N THR A 8 -22.76 7.65 6.20
CA THR A 8 -24.17 7.46 6.54
C THR A 8 -24.98 7.11 5.28
N SER A 9 -26.17 6.53 5.47
CA SER A 9 -27.06 6.24 4.34
C SER A 9 -27.51 7.49 3.59
N ASP A 10 -27.58 8.64 4.27
CA ASP A 10 -27.96 9.92 3.63
C ASP A 10 -26.83 10.40 2.71
N ILE A 11 -25.57 10.27 3.16
CA ILE A 11 -24.39 10.58 2.35
C ILE A 11 -24.33 9.71 1.09
N GLU A 12 -24.58 8.41 1.23
CA GLU A 12 -24.62 7.48 0.10
C GLU A 12 -25.68 7.89 -0.94
N MET A 13 -26.87 8.27 -0.47
CA MET A 13 -27.96 8.70 -1.34
C MET A 13 -27.65 10.02 -2.05
N ASP A 14 -27.10 10.99 -1.33
CA ASP A 14 -26.68 12.28 -1.90
C ASP A 14 -25.55 12.09 -2.93
N TYR A 15 -24.61 11.18 -2.66
CA TYR A 15 -23.55 10.83 -3.59
C TYR A 15 -24.10 10.12 -4.84
N HIS A 16 -25.03 9.17 -4.69
CA HIS A 16 -25.69 8.54 -5.83
C HIS A 16 -26.40 9.56 -6.72
N GLN A 17 -27.12 10.52 -6.13
CA GLN A 17 -27.76 11.58 -6.90
C GLN A 17 -26.73 12.47 -7.62
N PHE A 18 -25.65 12.85 -6.93
CA PHE A 18 -24.55 13.62 -7.52
C PHE A 18 -23.88 12.90 -8.69
N VAL A 19 -23.76 11.57 -8.60
CA VAL A 19 -23.24 10.71 -9.66
C VAL A 19 -24.20 10.63 -10.86
N LEU A 20 -25.50 10.44 -10.62
CA LEU A 20 -26.54 10.43 -11.66
C LEU A 20 -26.67 11.77 -12.40
N ASP A 21 -26.49 12.88 -11.69
CA ASP A 21 -26.51 14.23 -12.28
C ASP A 21 -25.23 14.57 -13.07
N GLY A 22 -24.29 13.62 -13.18
CA GLY A 22 -23.00 13.77 -13.84
C GLY A 22 -22.01 14.67 -13.07
N GLY A 23 -22.31 15.00 -11.82
CA GLY A 23 -21.48 15.83 -10.96
C GLY A 23 -20.13 15.18 -10.66
N ALA A 24 -20.12 13.88 -10.35
CA ALA A 24 -18.89 13.14 -10.07
C ALA A 24 -17.92 13.18 -11.25
N SER A 25 -18.40 12.90 -12.47
CA SER A 25 -17.53 12.92 -13.66
C SER A 25 -16.93 14.31 -13.93
N LYS A 26 -17.71 15.38 -13.79
CA LYS A 26 -17.21 16.75 -13.95
C LYS A 26 -16.15 17.08 -12.90
N PHE A 27 -16.43 16.76 -11.64
CA PHE A 27 -15.53 17.04 -10.53
C PHE A 27 -14.20 16.31 -10.65
N ILE A 28 -14.21 15.01 -10.97
CA ILE A 28 -12.97 14.22 -11.17
C ILE A 28 -12.18 14.72 -12.38
N ASN A 29 -12.86 15.07 -13.49
CA ASN A 29 -12.18 15.67 -14.64
C ASN A 29 -11.53 17.02 -14.28
N GLU A 30 -12.19 17.85 -13.47
CA GLU A 30 -11.61 19.10 -12.99
C GLU A 30 -10.41 18.85 -12.07
N LEU A 31 -10.51 17.88 -11.16
CA LEU A 31 -9.45 17.51 -10.22
C LEU A 31 -8.19 17.02 -10.95
N ASN A 32 -8.36 16.18 -11.98
CA ASN A 32 -7.25 15.65 -12.78
C ASN A 32 -6.58 16.71 -13.67
N ASN A 33 -7.33 17.73 -14.10
CA ASN A 33 -6.81 18.79 -14.97
C ASN A 33 -6.29 20.02 -14.20
N ASN A 34 -6.66 20.18 -12.92
CA ASN A 34 -6.33 21.35 -12.12
C ASN A 34 -5.88 20.95 -10.69
N GLY A 35 -4.58 20.76 -10.52
CA GLY A 35 -3.96 20.33 -9.25
C GLY A 35 -4.18 21.28 -8.06
N ASP A 36 -4.62 22.52 -8.28
CA ASP A 36 -4.98 23.44 -7.21
C ASP A 36 -6.30 23.06 -6.50
N ILE A 37 -7.18 22.30 -7.15
CA ILE A 37 -8.46 21.87 -6.56
C ILE A 37 -8.24 20.82 -5.47
N ALA A 38 -7.24 19.95 -5.61
CA ALA A 38 -6.84 18.99 -4.58
C ALA A 38 -6.41 19.68 -3.27
N GLN A 39 -5.88 20.90 -3.36
CA GLN A 39 -5.51 21.73 -2.19
C GLN A 39 -6.73 22.42 -1.54
N GLN A 40 -7.87 22.50 -2.24
CA GLN A 40 -9.11 23.08 -1.75
C GLN A 40 -10.01 22.08 -1.02
N GLY A 41 -9.51 20.88 -0.70
CA GLY A 41 -10.27 19.80 -0.09
C GLY A 41 -11.14 20.21 1.10
N GLU A 42 -10.75 21.21 1.90
CA GLU A 42 -11.55 21.74 3.02
C GLU A 42 -12.87 22.41 2.61
N THR A 43 -13.05 22.78 1.34
CA THR A 43 -14.24 23.47 0.82
C THR A 43 -15.24 22.56 0.10
N TRP A 44 -14.89 21.29 -0.11
CA TRP A 44 -15.74 20.34 -0.80
C TRP A 44 -16.99 20.00 0.01
N ASN A 45 -18.10 19.83 -0.72
CA ASN A 45 -19.30 19.23 -0.15
C ASN A 45 -19.12 17.72 0.04
N THR A 46 -20.07 17.10 0.73
CA THR A 46 -19.98 15.67 1.07
C THR A 46 -19.98 14.74 -0.15
N SER A 47 -20.71 15.06 -1.21
CA SER A 47 -20.71 14.25 -2.43
C SER A 47 -19.38 14.38 -3.22
N GLN A 48 -18.73 15.54 -3.18
CA GLN A 48 -17.39 15.73 -3.74
C GLN A 48 -16.32 14.99 -2.93
N ASP A 49 -16.46 14.96 -1.60
CA ASP A 49 -15.61 14.16 -0.72
C ASP A 49 -15.71 12.67 -1.06
N GLU A 50 -16.93 12.14 -1.22
CA GLU A 50 -17.15 10.75 -1.62
C GLU A 50 -16.62 10.47 -3.03
N ALA A 51 -16.82 11.37 -4.00
CA ALA A 51 -16.26 11.24 -5.34
C ALA A 51 -14.73 11.14 -5.32
N TYR A 52 -14.06 12.01 -4.55
CA TYR A 52 -12.62 11.98 -4.37
C TYR A 52 -12.14 10.69 -3.68
N LEU A 53 -12.85 10.25 -2.63
CA LEU A 53 -12.52 8.99 -1.96
C LEU A 53 -12.65 7.80 -2.90
N HIS A 54 -13.72 7.75 -3.70
CA HIS A 54 -13.95 6.71 -4.68
C HIS A 54 -12.84 6.64 -5.73
N ASP A 55 -12.50 7.80 -6.31
CA ASP A 55 -11.41 7.93 -7.29
C ASP A 55 -10.06 7.49 -6.69
N ARG A 56 -9.75 7.99 -5.48
CA ARG A 56 -8.51 7.62 -4.78
C ARG A 56 -8.46 6.12 -4.44
N LEU A 57 -9.57 5.52 -4.01
CA LEU A 57 -9.63 4.09 -3.75
C LEU A 57 -9.45 3.26 -5.03
N SER A 58 -9.90 3.78 -6.18
CA SER A 58 -9.64 3.15 -7.48
C SER A 58 -8.14 3.13 -7.80
N ASP A 59 -7.43 4.26 -7.62
CA ASP A 59 -5.98 4.32 -7.83
C ASP A 59 -5.22 3.34 -6.93
N LEU A 60 -5.61 3.28 -5.65
CA LEU A 60 -5.01 2.37 -4.67
C LEU A 60 -5.24 0.91 -5.05
N TYR A 61 -6.45 0.58 -5.50
CA TYR A 61 -6.80 -0.75 -6.00
C TYR A 61 -5.96 -1.14 -7.23
N GLU A 62 -5.88 -0.25 -8.23
CA GLU A 62 -5.12 -0.50 -9.46
C GLU A 62 -3.64 -0.69 -9.18
N THR A 63 -3.09 0.15 -8.31
CA THR A 63 -1.70 0.07 -7.83
C THR A 63 -1.44 -1.28 -7.17
N GLU A 64 -2.27 -1.68 -6.21
CA GLU A 64 -2.09 -2.94 -5.48
C GLU A 64 -2.20 -4.15 -6.42
N VAL A 65 -3.17 -4.17 -7.35
CA VAL A 65 -3.30 -5.24 -8.35
C VAL A 65 -2.07 -5.31 -9.25
N GLN A 66 -1.56 -4.17 -9.71
CA GLN A 66 -0.34 -4.13 -10.53
C GLN A 66 0.89 -4.62 -9.76
N VAL A 67 0.98 -4.35 -8.46
CA VAL A 67 2.04 -4.92 -7.60
C VAL A 67 1.93 -6.45 -7.57
N TYR A 68 0.75 -7.01 -7.32
CA TYR A 68 0.58 -8.47 -7.33
C TYR A 68 0.90 -9.09 -8.70
N ASP A 69 0.55 -8.42 -9.80
CA ASP A 69 0.92 -8.88 -11.15
C ASP A 69 2.44 -8.89 -11.38
N THR A 70 3.13 -7.86 -10.88
CA THR A 70 4.59 -7.73 -10.94
C THR A 70 5.30 -8.75 -10.04
N LEU A 71 4.70 -9.11 -8.91
CA LEU A 71 5.25 -10.01 -7.90
C LEU A 71 4.78 -11.47 -8.05
N LYS A 72 4.30 -11.89 -9.23
CA LYS A 72 3.77 -13.25 -9.50
C LYS A 72 4.65 -14.38 -8.96
N ASP A 73 5.95 -14.24 -9.06
CA ASP A 73 6.91 -15.27 -8.66
C ASP A 73 7.19 -15.30 -7.14
N MET A 74 6.75 -14.27 -6.40
CA MET A 74 6.85 -14.17 -4.94
C MET A 74 5.55 -14.57 -4.22
N GLN A 75 4.43 -14.65 -4.95
CA GLN A 75 3.11 -14.94 -4.39
C GLN A 75 3.04 -16.34 -3.73
N GLY A 76 2.46 -16.39 -2.53
CA GLY A 76 2.34 -17.60 -1.70
C GLY A 76 3.57 -17.91 -0.86
N ASN A 77 4.66 -17.17 -1.05
CA ASN A 77 5.89 -17.30 -0.26
C ASN A 77 6.18 -16.02 0.52
N ASP A 78 6.54 -14.95 -0.18
CA ASP A 78 7.00 -13.70 0.43
C ASP A 78 5.91 -12.61 0.44
N VAL A 79 4.91 -12.76 -0.41
CA VAL A 79 3.67 -11.97 -0.44
C VAL A 79 2.46 -12.92 -0.56
N PRO A 80 1.24 -12.52 -0.17
CA PRO A 80 0.04 -13.35 -0.34
C PRO A 80 -0.21 -13.71 -1.80
N GLN A 81 -0.97 -14.78 -2.03
CA GLN A 81 -1.54 -15.01 -3.35
C GLN A 81 -2.73 -14.09 -3.59
N LEU A 82 -2.77 -13.44 -4.76
CA LEU A 82 -3.97 -12.79 -5.27
C LEU A 82 -4.89 -13.86 -5.86
N LEU A 83 -5.97 -14.19 -5.15
CA LEU A 83 -6.89 -15.26 -5.52
C LEU A 83 -7.94 -14.78 -6.54
N ALA A 84 -8.44 -13.55 -6.37
CA ALA A 84 -9.40 -12.96 -7.29
C ALA A 84 -9.40 -11.42 -7.19
N CYS A 85 -9.79 -10.77 -8.28
CA CYS A 85 -10.28 -9.39 -8.28
C CYS A 85 -11.80 -9.43 -8.35
N VAL A 86 -12.48 -8.66 -7.50
CA VAL A 86 -13.94 -8.60 -7.43
C VAL A 86 -14.41 -7.19 -7.71
N LYS A 87 -15.56 -7.07 -8.36
CA LYS A 87 -16.27 -5.79 -8.52
C LYS A 87 -17.68 -5.98 -8.03
N MET A 88 -18.04 -5.32 -6.95
CA MET A 88 -19.40 -5.31 -6.43
C MET A 88 -20.17 -4.18 -7.12
N PRO A 89 -21.25 -4.47 -7.84
CA PRO A 89 -22.07 -3.41 -8.40
C PRO A 89 -22.72 -2.62 -7.26
N GLY A 90 -22.80 -1.30 -7.43
CA GLY A 90 -23.59 -0.44 -6.56
C GLY A 90 -25.08 -0.80 -6.61
N PHE A 91 -25.85 -0.38 -5.61
CA PHE A 91 -27.24 -0.80 -5.36
C PHE A 91 -28.29 -0.43 -6.44
N SER A 92 -27.92 0.00 -7.64
CA SER A 92 -28.83 0.12 -8.77
C SER A 92 -28.58 -0.99 -9.80
N LEU A 93 -29.45 -1.99 -9.81
CA LEU A 93 -29.55 -3.01 -10.87
C LEU A 93 -30.13 -2.46 -12.19
N ALA A 94 -30.42 -1.16 -12.26
CA ALA A 94 -30.90 -0.51 -13.46
C ALA A 94 -29.75 0.26 -14.13
N GLU A 95 -29.37 -0.25 -15.29
CA GLU A 95 -28.71 0.43 -16.40
C GLU A 95 -27.17 0.31 -16.48
N LEU A 96 -26.75 -0.31 -17.59
CA LEU A 96 -25.39 -0.37 -18.13
C LEU A 96 -24.97 1.02 -18.61
N ASP A 97 -24.89 1.98 -17.70
CA ASP A 97 -24.57 3.38 -17.97
C ASP A 97 -23.09 3.67 -17.61
N PRO A 98 -22.42 4.67 -18.24
CA PRO A 98 -21.04 5.10 -17.89
C PRO A 98 -20.88 5.48 -16.42
N VAL A 99 -22.01 5.75 -15.74
CA VAL A 99 -22.13 6.09 -14.33
C VAL A 99 -21.70 4.95 -13.40
N SER A 100 -21.75 3.69 -13.87
CA SER A 100 -21.39 2.50 -13.06
C SER A 100 -19.97 2.50 -12.52
N GLN A 101 -19.05 3.27 -13.12
CA GLN A 101 -17.66 3.37 -12.66
C GLN A 101 -17.51 4.14 -11.34
N TYR A 102 -18.46 5.03 -11.01
CA TYR A 102 -18.45 5.86 -9.80
C TYR A 102 -19.23 5.26 -8.63
N ILE A 103 -19.83 4.08 -8.83
CA ILE A 103 -20.69 3.41 -7.82
C ILE A 103 -20.20 1.98 -7.54
N GLY A 104 -19.51 1.34 -8.50
CA GLY A 104 -18.99 0.00 -8.30
C GLY A 104 -17.79 -0.03 -7.36
N VAL A 105 -17.82 -0.90 -6.35
CA VAL A 105 -16.71 -1.07 -5.40
C VAL A 105 -15.80 -2.20 -5.88
N SER A 106 -14.55 -1.85 -6.19
CA SER A 106 -13.49 -2.80 -6.51
C SER A 106 -12.88 -3.39 -5.24
N GLY A 107 -12.50 -4.66 -5.30
CA GLY A 107 -11.83 -5.34 -4.20
C GLY A 107 -10.93 -6.46 -4.67
N ILE A 108 -10.07 -6.92 -3.77
CA ILE A 108 -9.17 -8.06 -3.99
C ILE A 108 -9.42 -9.14 -2.94
N LEU A 109 -9.33 -10.39 -3.36
CA LEU A 109 -9.33 -11.55 -2.47
C LEU A 109 -7.90 -12.08 -2.37
N LEU A 110 -7.34 -12.04 -1.17
CA LEU A 110 -5.97 -12.45 -0.89
C LEU A 110 -5.94 -13.75 -0.08
N GLN A 111 -4.83 -14.49 -0.21
CA GLN A 111 -4.50 -15.59 0.69
C GLN A 111 -4.48 -15.09 2.13
N TYR A 112 -5.25 -15.74 3.00
CA TYR A 112 -5.17 -15.50 4.43
C TYR A 112 -3.85 -16.03 5.00
N ILE A 113 -3.15 -15.18 5.76
CA ILE A 113 -1.90 -15.51 6.43
C ILE A 113 -2.16 -15.57 7.93
N GLU A 114 -2.17 -16.77 8.49
CA GLU A 114 -2.31 -16.97 9.93
C GLU A 114 -0.99 -16.67 10.64
N GLY A 115 -0.95 -15.55 11.38
CA GLY A 115 0.26 -15.06 12.04
C GLY A 115 0.00 -13.82 12.87
N PHE A 116 1.07 -13.12 13.22
CA PHE A 116 1.03 -11.85 13.97
C PHE A 116 1.92 -10.80 13.29
N PRO A 117 1.68 -9.50 13.50
CA PRO A 117 2.49 -8.44 12.91
C PRO A 117 3.96 -8.54 13.33
N LEU A 118 4.89 -8.17 12.44
CA LEU A 118 6.32 -8.07 12.79
C LEU A 118 6.57 -7.11 13.96
N THR A 119 5.71 -6.10 14.12
CA THR A 119 5.71 -5.18 15.28
C THR A 119 5.67 -5.90 16.63
N ASP A 120 5.06 -7.08 16.69
CA ASP A 120 4.70 -7.77 17.92
C ASP A 120 5.57 -9.02 18.18
N ILE A 121 6.68 -9.19 17.46
CA ILE A 121 7.46 -10.43 17.53
C ILE A 121 8.03 -10.72 18.92
N ALA A 122 8.22 -9.70 19.76
CA ALA A 122 8.73 -9.86 21.12
C ALA A 122 7.77 -10.65 22.02
N ASP A 123 6.46 -10.55 21.76
CA ASP A 123 5.42 -11.22 22.54
C ASP A 123 5.18 -12.67 22.06
N HIS A 124 5.60 -13.00 20.85
CA HIS A 124 5.21 -14.23 20.17
C HIS A 124 6.38 -15.17 19.81
N THR A 125 7.62 -14.69 19.89
CA THR A 125 8.79 -15.44 19.43
C THR A 125 9.98 -15.34 20.39
N PRO A 126 10.80 -16.39 20.50
CA PRO A 126 12.04 -16.34 21.28
C PRO A 126 13.02 -15.29 20.74
N ARG A 127 13.73 -14.61 21.63
CA ARG A 127 14.67 -13.53 21.31
C ARG A 127 15.74 -13.94 20.31
N GLU A 128 16.16 -15.21 20.33
CA GLU A 128 17.18 -15.76 19.44
C GLU A 128 16.73 -15.79 17.98
N ARG A 129 15.43 -15.68 17.71
CA ARG A 129 14.85 -15.71 16.36
C ARG A 129 14.65 -14.31 15.77
N TRP A 130 14.61 -13.27 16.59
CA TRP A 130 14.28 -11.91 16.16
C TRP A 130 15.19 -11.40 15.04
N GLN A 131 16.50 -11.66 15.14
CA GLN A 131 17.46 -11.29 14.10
C GLN A 131 17.06 -11.85 12.73
N SER A 132 16.85 -13.18 12.65
CA SER A 132 16.51 -13.86 11.39
C SER A 132 15.18 -13.42 10.81
N ILE A 133 14.19 -13.11 11.66
CA ILE A 133 12.87 -12.65 11.23
C ILE A 133 12.96 -11.24 10.64
N CYS A 134 13.63 -10.31 11.32
CA CYS A 134 13.81 -8.94 10.83
C CYS A 134 14.65 -8.90 9.54
N GLU A 135 15.70 -9.73 9.46
CA GLU A 135 16.51 -9.87 8.24
C GLU A 135 15.68 -10.41 7.08
N GLU A 136 14.81 -11.40 7.31
CA GLU A 136 13.91 -11.90 6.26
C GLU A 136 12.97 -10.80 5.74
N ALA A 137 12.38 -9.98 6.63
CA ALA A 137 11.55 -8.85 6.24
C ALA A 137 12.30 -7.86 5.33
N ILE A 138 13.54 -7.53 5.68
CA ILE A 138 14.43 -6.67 4.87
C ILE A 138 14.74 -7.32 3.52
N GLN A 139 15.00 -8.63 3.48
CA GLN A 139 15.24 -9.35 2.23
C GLN A 139 14.00 -9.41 1.33
N ILE A 140 12.79 -9.40 1.90
CA ILE A 140 11.54 -9.25 1.11
C ILE A 140 11.51 -7.88 0.44
N LEU A 141 11.76 -6.80 1.19
CA LEU A 141 11.84 -5.43 0.64
C LEU A 141 12.86 -5.32 -0.49
N HIS A 142 14.04 -5.92 -0.32
CA HIS A 142 15.07 -5.93 -1.36
C HIS A 142 14.59 -6.62 -2.63
N ARG A 143 13.96 -7.78 -2.51
CA ARG A 143 13.42 -8.52 -3.66
C ARG A 143 12.27 -7.78 -4.35
N ILE A 144 11.42 -7.09 -3.60
CA ILE A 144 10.38 -6.22 -4.16
C ILE A 144 11.02 -5.03 -4.90
N GLY A 145 12.02 -4.39 -4.28
CA GLY A 145 12.79 -3.32 -4.92
C GLY A 145 13.50 -3.74 -6.20
N ASP A 146 14.04 -4.97 -6.25
CA ASP A 146 14.68 -5.54 -7.43
C ASP A 146 13.71 -5.77 -8.60
N ARG A 147 12.40 -5.80 -8.33
CA ARG A 147 11.32 -5.83 -9.35
C ARG A 147 10.83 -4.42 -9.71
N GLY A 148 11.56 -3.39 -9.29
CA GLY A 148 11.26 -2.01 -9.63
C GLY A 148 10.05 -1.46 -8.89
N ILE A 149 9.84 -1.85 -7.64
CA ILE A 149 8.75 -1.35 -6.79
C ILE A 149 9.32 -0.51 -5.65
N LEU A 150 8.70 0.63 -5.39
CA LEU A 150 8.93 1.51 -4.25
C LEU A 150 7.62 1.57 -3.45
N ASN A 151 7.63 1.15 -2.19
CA ASN A 151 6.48 1.27 -1.30
C ASN A 151 6.64 2.50 -0.40
N GLU A 152 5.70 3.42 -0.48
CA GLU A 152 5.70 4.70 0.25
C GLU A 152 5.16 4.58 1.69
N ASP A 153 4.59 3.43 2.06
CA ASP A 153 3.94 3.21 3.35
C ASP A 153 4.44 1.96 4.08
N VAL A 154 5.72 1.62 3.89
CA VAL A 154 6.35 0.50 4.61
C VAL A 154 6.31 0.73 6.11
N LYS A 155 5.62 -0.17 6.81
CA LYS A 155 5.53 -0.19 8.27
C LYS A 155 5.78 -1.60 8.77
N THR A 156 6.20 -1.73 10.02
CA THR A 156 6.40 -3.05 10.65
C THR A 156 5.11 -3.87 10.70
N ARG A 157 3.93 -3.24 10.73
CA ARG A 157 2.64 -3.96 10.63
C ARG A 157 2.30 -4.48 9.23
N SER A 158 2.98 -3.99 8.20
CA SER A 158 2.83 -4.45 6.82
C SER A 158 3.51 -5.81 6.58
N PHE A 159 3.99 -6.47 7.65
CA PHE A 159 4.58 -7.79 7.61
C PHE A 159 3.88 -8.69 8.62
N ILE A 160 3.47 -9.87 8.16
CA ILE A 160 2.91 -10.94 8.98
C ILE A 160 3.97 -12.01 9.17
N VAL A 161 4.23 -12.36 10.43
CA VAL A 161 5.12 -13.45 10.83
C VAL A 161 4.25 -14.66 11.17
N LYS A 162 4.46 -15.76 10.44
CA LYS A 162 3.77 -17.04 10.66
C LYS A 162 4.75 -18.11 11.10
N LYS A 163 4.26 -19.10 11.85
CA LYS A 163 5.06 -20.30 12.15
C LYS A 163 5.26 -21.11 10.88
N ALA A 164 6.48 -21.55 10.64
CA ALA A 164 6.85 -22.35 9.48
C ALA A 164 7.82 -23.44 9.92
N THR A 165 7.33 -24.66 10.06
CA THR A 165 8.12 -25.82 10.53
C THR A 165 9.26 -26.20 9.60
N ARG A 166 9.23 -25.73 8.34
CA ARG A 166 10.28 -25.96 7.34
C ARG A 166 11.32 -24.85 7.25
N ALA A 167 11.07 -23.69 7.88
CA ALA A 167 12.01 -22.58 7.87
C ALA A 167 13.09 -22.79 8.96
N GLU A 168 14.32 -22.37 8.70
CA GLU A 168 15.44 -22.49 9.65
C GLU A 168 15.18 -21.70 10.95
N SER A 169 14.55 -20.53 10.83
CA SER A 169 14.10 -19.72 11.98
C SER A 169 12.92 -20.35 12.73
N GLY A 170 12.21 -21.30 12.12
CA GLY A 170 10.89 -21.80 12.56
C GLY A 170 9.74 -20.84 12.21
N TYR A 171 10.04 -19.73 11.54
CA TYR A 171 9.10 -18.66 11.18
C TYR A 171 9.26 -18.28 9.71
N LYS A 172 8.21 -17.71 9.13
CA LYS A 172 8.22 -17.14 7.78
C LYS A 172 7.60 -15.76 7.83
N VAL A 173 8.26 -14.79 7.21
CA VAL A 173 7.69 -13.44 7.03
C VAL A 173 6.97 -13.35 5.68
N VAL A 174 5.83 -12.69 5.67
CA VAL A 174 5.04 -12.37 4.48
C VAL A 174 4.72 -10.87 4.52
N MET A 175 5.06 -10.13 3.47
CA MET A 175 4.71 -8.71 3.35
C MET A 175 3.31 -8.57 2.76
N ILE A 176 2.54 -7.62 3.28
CA ILE A 176 1.21 -7.22 2.84
C ILE A 176 1.20 -5.70 2.63
N ASP A 177 0.07 -5.16 2.19
CA ASP A 177 -0.19 -3.72 2.08
C ASP A 177 0.67 -3.04 0.99
N PHE A 178 0.14 -3.05 -0.24
CA PHE A 178 0.83 -2.56 -1.44
C PHE A 178 0.10 -1.41 -2.15
N ALA A 179 -0.95 -0.87 -1.54
CA ALA A 179 -1.80 0.17 -2.13
C ALA A 179 -1.04 1.47 -2.44
N LEU A 180 0.01 1.78 -1.67
CA LEU A 180 0.85 2.97 -1.84
C LEU A 180 2.22 2.59 -2.39
N CYS A 181 2.25 2.12 -3.64
CA CYS A 181 3.48 1.80 -4.35
C CYS A 181 3.62 2.62 -5.64
N ASN A 182 4.87 2.90 -6.02
CA ASN A 182 5.24 3.40 -7.34
C ASN A 182 6.14 2.40 -8.06
N PHE A 183 6.18 2.51 -9.39
CA PHE A 183 6.97 1.61 -10.23
C PHE A 183 8.16 2.35 -10.83
N ARG A 184 9.29 1.65 -10.97
CA ARG A 184 10.53 2.21 -11.55
C ARG A 184 10.29 2.90 -12.89
N LYS A 185 9.37 2.38 -13.71
CA LYS A 185 9.02 2.93 -15.03
C LYS A 185 8.42 4.35 -14.98
N ASP A 186 7.94 4.77 -13.81
CA ASP A 186 7.30 6.08 -13.62
C ASP A 186 8.31 7.20 -13.28
N TYR A 187 9.59 6.84 -13.10
CA TYR A 187 10.68 7.77 -12.76
C TYR A 187 11.55 8.09 -13.97
N ALA A 188 12.06 9.32 -14.02
CA ALA A 188 12.74 9.86 -15.20
C ALA A 188 14.02 9.09 -15.55
N ASP A 189 14.84 8.77 -14.55
CA ASP A 189 16.11 8.09 -14.71
C ASP A 189 16.52 7.32 -13.43
N ASP A 190 17.70 6.70 -13.45
CA ASP A 190 18.20 5.90 -12.33
C ASP A 190 18.57 6.75 -11.11
N ASP A 191 18.94 8.01 -11.33
CA ASP A 191 19.30 8.94 -10.25
C ASP A 191 18.04 9.39 -9.51
N ASP A 192 16.98 9.73 -10.23
CA ASP A 192 15.66 10.06 -9.69
C ASP A 192 15.10 8.89 -8.88
N TRP A 193 15.07 7.68 -9.47
CA TRP A 193 14.67 6.46 -8.76
C TRP A 193 15.48 6.21 -7.49
N SER A 194 16.81 6.29 -7.58
CA SER A 194 17.71 6.05 -6.44
C SER A 194 17.54 7.13 -5.37
N GLY A 195 17.30 8.37 -5.77
CA GLY A 195 16.94 9.49 -4.90
C GLY A 195 15.68 9.19 -4.09
N TRP A 196 14.60 8.78 -4.76
CA TRP A 196 13.35 8.42 -4.10
C TRP A 196 13.45 7.20 -3.20
N LYS A 197 14.17 6.15 -3.63
CA LYS A 197 14.48 5.00 -2.75
C LYS A 197 15.20 5.48 -1.49
N ALA A 198 16.21 6.34 -1.61
CA ALA A 198 16.96 6.85 -0.47
C ALA A 198 16.14 7.79 0.44
N ILE A 199 15.21 8.57 -0.13
CA ILE A 199 14.31 9.44 0.64
C ILE A 199 13.32 8.60 1.44
N GLN A 200 12.70 7.62 0.79
CA GLN A 200 11.69 6.78 1.42
C GLN A 200 12.29 5.84 2.47
N ASP A 201 13.49 5.33 2.23
CA ASP A 201 14.24 4.48 3.17
C ASP A 201 13.41 3.32 3.74
N GLU A 202 12.77 2.54 2.87
CA GLU A 202 11.92 1.39 3.23
C GLU A 202 12.64 0.41 4.17
N GLU A 203 13.93 0.19 3.94
CA GLU A 203 14.76 -0.66 4.80
C GLU A 203 14.94 -0.04 6.18
N GLY A 204 15.13 1.28 6.28
CA GLY A 204 15.16 2.01 7.55
C GLY A 204 13.83 1.94 8.30
N ALA A 205 12.70 2.03 7.60
CA ALA A 205 11.35 1.95 8.18
C ALA A 205 11.08 0.61 8.89
N VAL A 206 11.76 -0.46 8.48
CA VAL A 206 11.76 -1.75 9.21
C VAL A 206 12.94 -1.83 10.16
N GLY A 207 14.16 -1.70 9.65
CA GLY A 207 15.41 -1.98 10.36
C GLY A 207 15.64 -1.08 11.58
N LEU A 208 15.48 0.24 11.43
CA LEU A 208 15.67 1.16 12.56
C LEU A 208 14.56 1.00 13.59
N ILE A 209 13.31 0.88 13.14
CA ILE A 209 12.15 0.74 14.02
C ILE A 209 12.23 -0.56 14.83
N MET A 210 12.58 -1.67 14.20
CA MET A 210 12.72 -2.94 14.89
C MET A 210 13.94 -2.95 15.83
N GLN A 211 15.04 -2.29 15.47
CA GLN A 211 16.21 -2.22 16.36
C GLN A 211 15.88 -1.44 17.65
N ASP A 212 15.17 -0.32 17.51
CA ASP A 212 14.69 0.48 18.65
C ASP A 212 13.75 -0.34 19.55
N ARG A 213 12.75 -0.98 18.94
CA ARG A 213 11.73 -1.77 19.67
C ARG A 213 12.26 -2.99 20.40
N LEU A 214 13.28 -3.65 19.87
CA LEU A 214 13.72 -4.96 20.36
C LEU A 214 14.88 -4.88 21.36
N GLU A 215 15.27 -3.68 21.79
CA GLU A 215 16.20 -3.44 22.90
C GLU A 215 17.43 -4.37 22.91
N GLY A 216 18.16 -4.36 21.79
CA GLY A 216 19.37 -5.16 21.59
C GLY A 216 19.15 -6.64 21.25
N GLY A 217 17.91 -7.06 20.96
CA GLY A 217 17.59 -8.39 20.44
C GLY A 217 17.66 -8.47 18.90
N PHE A 218 17.82 -7.33 18.24
CA PHE A 218 18.10 -7.21 16.81
C PHE A 218 19.16 -6.14 16.60
N VAL A 219 20.15 -6.44 15.76
CA VAL A 219 21.17 -5.49 15.32
C VAL A 219 20.98 -5.24 13.83
N TYR A 220 20.44 -4.07 13.50
CA TYR A 220 20.23 -3.65 12.13
C TYR A 220 21.54 -3.21 11.49
N ARG A 221 21.81 -3.73 10.28
CA ARG A 221 22.93 -3.33 9.43
C ARG A 221 22.39 -2.82 8.12
N ARG A 222 22.44 -1.50 7.95
CA ARG A 222 21.96 -0.83 6.75
C ARG A 222 22.74 -1.28 5.51
N SER A 223 22.03 -1.63 4.46
CA SER A 223 22.59 -1.94 3.15
C SER A 223 22.99 -0.67 2.38
N ASN A 224 23.76 -0.83 1.30
CA ASN A 224 24.08 0.29 0.41
C ASN A 224 22.92 0.68 -0.51
N ARG A 225 21.80 -0.07 -0.52
CA ARG A 225 20.70 0.10 -1.49
C ARG A 225 19.91 1.40 -1.32
N TYR A 226 19.95 2.00 -0.13
CA TYR A 226 19.18 3.19 0.24
C TYR A 226 20.08 4.38 0.61
N LYS A 227 21.34 4.37 0.14
CA LYS A 227 22.24 5.51 0.32
C LYS A 227 21.89 6.60 -0.69
N LYS A 228 21.85 7.85 -0.23
CA LYS A 228 21.64 8.98 -1.14
C LYS A 228 22.78 9.03 -2.17
N PRO A 229 22.48 9.35 -3.44
CA PRO A 229 23.50 9.63 -4.44
C PRO A 229 24.47 10.74 -3.97
N ALA A 230 25.73 10.68 -4.39
CA ALA A 230 26.79 11.57 -3.90
C ALA A 230 26.48 13.07 -4.10
N HIS A 231 25.72 13.43 -5.14
CA HIS A 231 25.34 14.81 -5.47
C HIS A 231 24.29 15.42 -4.52
N TYR A 232 23.68 14.63 -3.62
CA TYR A 232 22.77 15.15 -2.58
C TYR A 232 23.50 15.64 -1.31
N TYR A 233 24.83 15.52 -1.28
CA TYR A 233 25.68 15.97 -0.17
C TYR A 233 26.52 17.22 -0.52
N GLU A 234 26.31 17.81 -1.69
CA GLU A 234 26.86 19.11 -2.14
C GLU A 234 25.84 20.23 -1.92
#